data_AF-A0A1A6FYZ3-F1
#
_entry.id   AF-A0A1A6FYZ3-F1
#
_cell.length_a   1.000
_cell.length_b   1.000
_cell.length_c   1.000
_cell.angle_alpha   90.00
_cell.angle_beta   90.00
_cell.angle_gamma   90.00
#
_symmetry.space_group_name_H-M   'P 1'
#
loop_
_entity.id
_entity.type
_entity.pdbx_description
1 polymer ?
#
loop_
_entity_poly.entity_id
_entity_poly.type
_entity_poly.pdbx_seq_one_letter_code
_entity_poly.pdbx_strand_id
1 'polypeptide(L)'
;GWFSPGQVFVLDEYCARNGVRGCHRHLCYLRDLLERAENGAMIDPTLLHYSFAFCASHVHGNRPDGIGTVTVEEKERFEEIKERLRVLLENQITHFRYCFPFGRPEGALKATLSLLERVLMKDIVTPVPQEEVKTVIRKCLEQAALVNYSRLSEYAKIEATTLITYLSFFCHISKAFAWWSDLMMEHAETFLSLFAVDMDAALEVQPPDSYVDLMESSIAQSIHRGFERESWEPVNNGSGTSEDLFWKLDALQTFIRDLHWPEEEFGKHLEQRLKLMASDMIESCVK
;
A
#
# COMPACT_ATOMS: atom_id res chain seq x y z
N GLY A 1 -12.38 8.95 22.73
CA GLY A 1 -12.32 7.59 23.34
C GLY A 1 -13.65 7.27 23.97
N TRP A 2 -13.81 6.06 24.50
CA TRP A 2 -15.02 5.65 25.20
C TRP A 2 -15.22 6.45 26.49
N PHE A 3 -16.48 6.76 26.80
CA PHE A 3 -16.83 7.36 28.09
C PHE A 3 -16.62 6.34 29.21
N SER A 4 -16.06 6.78 30.34
CA SER A 4 -16.01 5.94 31.53
C SER A 4 -17.43 5.68 32.07
N PRO A 5 -17.66 4.60 32.86
CA PRO A 5 -18.97 4.35 33.45
C PRO A 5 -19.54 5.54 34.23
N GLY A 6 -18.67 6.29 34.93
CA GLY A 6 -19.07 7.51 35.63
C GLY A 6 -19.46 8.66 34.68
N GLN A 7 -18.75 8.82 33.56
CA GLN A 7 -19.12 9.82 32.54
C GLN A 7 -20.45 9.47 31.85
N VAL A 8 -20.67 8.19 31.54
CA VAL A 8 -21.94 7.72 30.99
C VAL A 8 -23.07 7.99 31.97
N PHE A 9 -22.90 7.65 33.25
CA PHE A 9 -23.91 7.91 34.29
C PHE A 9 -24.28 9.38 34.40
N VAL A 10 -23.29 10.29 34.46
CA VAL A 10 -23.54 11.74 34.54
C VAL A 10 -24.29 12.25 33.30
N LEU A 11 -23.91 11.75 32.12
CA LEU A 11 -24.51 12.15 30.86
C LEU A 11 -25.96 11.63 30.74
N ASP A 12 -26.22 10.41 31.20
CA ASP A 12 -27.56 9.81 31.22
C ASP A 12 -28.48 10.54 32.21
N GLU A 13 -28.00 10.87 33.42
CA GLU A 13 -28.72 11.69 34.40
C GLU A 13 -29.05 13.09 33.84
N TYR A 14 -28.08 13.74 33.17
CA TYR A 14 -28.30 15.03 32.51
C TYR A 14 -29.38 14.93 31.43
N CYS A 15 -29.31 13.90 30.59
CA CYS A 15 -30.30 13.68 29.53
C CYS A 15 -31.70 13.43 30.10
N ALA A 16 -31.82 12.62 31.15
CA ALA A 16 -33.09 12.34 31.81
C ALA A 16 -33.72 13.59 32.42
N ARG A 17 -32.91 14.44 33.09
CA ARG A 17 -33.39 15.67 33.74
C ARG A 17 -33.83 16.75 32.76
N ASN A 18 -33.16 16.84 31.60
CA ASN A 18 -33.42 17.88 30.61
C ASN A 18 -34.27 17.40 29.41
N GLY A 19 -34.75 16.15 29.44
CA GLY A 19 -35.55 15.59 28.34
C GLY A 19 -34.78 15.45 27.02
N VAL A 20 -33.46 15.31 27.06
CA VAL A 20 -32.64 15.16 25.85
C VAL A 20 -32.84 13.77 25.27
N ARG A 21 -33.27 13.70 24.02
CA ARG A 21 -33.51 12.44 23.31
C ARG A 21 -32.19 11.74 22.99
N GLY A 22 -32.16 10.42 23.13
CA GLY A 22 -30.97 9.62 22.86
C GLY A 22 -30.46 9.77 21.41
N CYS A 23 -31.37 9.78 20.43
CA CYS A 23 -31.02 9.96 19.02
C CYS A 23 -30.32 11.31 18.80
N HIS A 24 -30.93 12.41 19.25
CA HIS A 24 -30.30 13.74 19.23
C HIS A 24 -28.90 13.75 19.84
N ARG A 25 -28.70 13.13 21.01
CA ARG A 25 -27.39 13.03 21.65
C ARG A 25 -26.37 12.31 20.77
N HIS A 26 -26.73 11.16 20.22
CA HIS A 26 -25.82 10.39 19.35
C HIS A 26 -25.54 11.09 18.02
N LEU A 27 -26.50 11.85 17.46
CA LEU A 27 -26.28 12.69 16.28
C LEU A 27 -25.28 13.80 16.57
N CYS A 28 -25.45 14.54 17.67
CA CYS A 28 -24.48 15.55 18.10
C CYS A 28 -23.10 14.94 18.35
N TYR A 29 -23.05 13.77 19.01
CA TYR A 29 -21.79 13.09 19.27
C TYR A 29 -21.09 12.62 17.99
N LEU A 30 -21.82 12.04 17.04
CA LEU A 30 -21.28 11.64 15.74
C LEU A 30 -20.72 12.82 14.98
N ARG A 31 -21.45 13.94 14.93
CA ARG A 31 -20.98 15.16 14.28
C ARG A 31 -19.65 15.64 14.88
N ASP A 32 -19.57 15.71 16.20
CA ASP A 32 -18.37 16.17 16.89
C ASP A 32 -17.19 15.18 16.70
N LEU A 33 -17.45 13.88 16.61
CA LEU A 33 -16.44 12.87 16.28
C LEU A 33 -15.95 13.01 14.83
N LEU A 34 -16.86 13.26 13.88
CA LEU A 34 -16.53 13.49 12.47
C LEU A 34 -15.67 14.74 12.30
N GLU A 35 -16.05 15.86 12.92
CA GLU A 35 -15.25 17.09 12.90
C GLU A 35 -13.83 16.87 13.42
N ARG A 36 -13.67 16.08 14.49
CA ARG A 36 -12.34 15.74 15.01
C ARG A 36 -11.57 14.82 14.06
N ALA A 37 -12.24 13.84 13.45
CA ALA A 37 -11.62 12.93 12.50
C ALA A 37 -11.17 13.65 11.21
N GLU A 38 -11.99 14.59 10.70
CA GLU A 38 -11.66 15.45 9.57
C GLU A 38 -10.44 16.35 9.86
N ASN A 39 -10.25 16.76 11.12
CA ASN A 39 -9.07 17.49 11.59
C ASN A 39 -7.85 16.59 11.88
N GLY A 40 -7.90 15.31 11.52
CA GLY A 40 -6.78 14.38 11.65
C GLY A 40 -6.66 13.68 13.01
N ALA A 41 -7.66 13.79 13.88
CA ALA A 41 -7.68 13.01 15.11
C ALA A 41 -7.99 11.53 14.80
N MET A 42 -7.19 10.62 15.35
CA MET A 42 -7.47 9.19 15.27
C MET A 42 -8.66 8.84 16.16
N ILE A 43 -9.80 8.54 15.54
CA ILE A 43 -11.01 8.09 16.22
C ILE A 43 -11.13 6.57 16.08
N ASP A 44 -11.45 5.90 17.18
CA ASP A 44 -11.73 4.47 17.21
C ASP A 44 -12.95 4.15 16.31
N PRO A 45 -12.83 3.33 15.25
CA PRO A 45 -13.93 2.98 14.37
C PRO A 45 -15.10 2.30 15.09
N THR A 46 -14.85 1.59 16.20
CA THR A 46 -15.90 0.93 16.98
C THR A 46 -16.86 1.94 17.64
N LEU A 47 -16.34 3.13 17.99
CA LEU A 47 -17.11 4.22 18.58
C LEU A 47 -18.06 4.86 17.56
N LEU A 48 -17.57 5.07 16.33
CA LEU A 48 -18.37 5.54 15.20
C LEU A 48 -19.45 4.50 14.86
N HIS A 49 -19.07 3.22 14.79
CA HIS A 49 -20.00 2.11 14.58
C HIS A 49 -21.14 2.08 15.58
N TYR A 50 -20.84 2.16 16.88
CA TYR A 50 -21.84 2.09 17.92
C TYR A 50 -22.84 3.24 17.81
N SER A 51 -22.33 4.47 17.68
CA SER A 51 -23.18 5.66 17.62
C SER A 51 -23.99 5.71 16.31
N PHE A 52 -23.40 5.31 15.19
CA PHE A 52 -24.10 5.22 13.90
C PHE A 52 -25.22 4.19 13.93
N ALA A 53 -24.95 2.98 14.44
CA ALA A 53 -25.95 1.93 14.57
C ALA A 53 -27.11 2.35 15.48
N PHE A 54 -26.81 3.05 16.58
CA PHE A 54 -27.82 3.62 17.47
C PHE A 54 -28.71 4.62 16.72
N CYS A 55 -28.16 5.61 16.02
CA CYS A 55 -28.95 6.56 15.24
C CYS A 55 -29.78 5.86 14.15
N ALA A 56 -29.17 4.96 13.38
CA ALA A 56 -29.84 4.22 12.32
C ALA A 56 -31.06 3.46 12.86
N SER A 57 -30.93 2.74 13.99
CA SER A 57 -32.03 2.00 14.66
C SER A 57 -33.25 2.86 14.99
N HIS A 58 -33.04 4.13 15.29
CA HIS A 58 -34.13 5.04 15.61
C HIS A 58 -34.75 5.62 14.34
N VAL A 59 -33.93 6.01 13.37
CA VAL A 59 -34.38 6.63 12.11
C VAL A 59 -35.14 5.64 11.23
N HIS A 60 -34.67 4.39 11.14
CA HIS A 60 -35.27 3.36 10.31
C HIS A 60 -36.37 2.54 11.02
N GLY A 61 -36.69 2.86 12.29
CA GLY A 61 -37.89 2.35 12.96
C GLY A 61 -37.82 0.89 13.43
N ASN A 62 -36.63 0.36 13.73
CA ASN A 62 -36.44 -1.06 14.04
C ASN A 62 -36.12 -1.31 15.53
N ARG A 63 -36.92 -0.70 16.42
CA ARG A 63 -36.84 -0.95 17.87
C ARG A 63 -37.75 -2.12 18.24
N PRO A 64 -37.33 -3.02 19.15
CA PRO A 64 -38.23 -4.05 19.70
C PRO A 64 -39.47 -3.45 20.40
N ASP A 65 -39.41 -2.17 20.79
CA ASP A 65 -40.50 -1.45 21.47
C ASP A 65 -41.50 -0.74 20.52
N GLY A 66 -41.30 -0.80 19.19
CA GLY A 66 -42.30 -0.37 18.18
C GLY A 66 -42.57 1.14 18.04
N ILE A 67 -41.97 2.01 18.85
CA ILE A 67 -42.17 3.48 18.77
C ILE A 67 -40.90 4.17 18.27
N GLY A 68 -40.94 4.67 17.03
CA GLY A 68 -39.91 5.56 16.47
C GLY A 68 -40.27 7.03 16.75
N THR A 69 -39.69 7.62 17.81
CA THR A 69 -39.87 9.05 18.13
C THR A 69 -38.75 9.91 17.55
N VAL A 70 -38.45 9.75 16.26
CA VAL A 70 -37.47 10.59 15.55
C VAL A 70 -38.19 11.75 14.88
N THR A 71 -37.71 12.96 15.12
CA THR A 71 -38.23 14.18 14.46
C THR A 71 -37.70 14.29 13.03
N VAL A 72 -38.42 15.02 12.17
CA VAL A 72 -37.97 15.30 10.80
C VAL A 72 -36.57 15.93 10.79
N GLU A 73 -36.31 16.89 11.68
CA GLU A 73 -35.01 17.54 11.82
C GLU A 73 -33.88 16.55 12.19
N GLU A 74 -34.14 15.57 13.06
CA GLU A 74 -33.15 14.54 13.39
C GLU A 74 -32.89 13.61 12.20
N LYS A 75 -33.91 13.32 11.40
CA LYS A 75 -33.78 12.50 10.19
C LYS A 75 -32.93 13.21 9.14
N GLU A 76 -33.16 14.51 8.92
CA GLU A 76 -32.34 15.32 8.01
C GLU A 76 -30.89 15.40 8.48
N ARG A 77 -30.66 15.68 9.78
CA ARG A 77 -29.31 15.67 10.37
C ARG A 77 -28.62 14.32 10.26
N PHE A 78 -29.38 13.22 10.39
CA PHE A 78 -28.82 11.88 10.22
C PHE A 78 -28.32 11.64 8.80
N GLU A 79 -29.09 12.01 7.77
CA GLU A 79 -28.67 11.85 6.37
C GLU A 79 -27.43 12.70 6.06
N GLU A 80 -27.35 13.93 6.59
CA GLU A 80 -26.15 14.76 6.47
C GLU A 80 -24.91 14.12 7.11
N ILE A 81 -25.04 13.63 8.35
CA ILE A 81 -23.97 12.95 9.08
C ILE A 81 -23.58 11.64 8.38
N LYS A 82 -24.55 10.92 7.82
CA LYS A 82 -24.35 9.66 7.09
C LYS A 82 -23.49 9.89 5.85
N GLU A 83 -23.78 10.93 5.07
CA GLU A 83 -22.98 11.25 3.87
C GLU A 83 -21.57 11.73 4.25
N ARG A 84 -21.44 12.57 5.29
CA ARG A 84 -20.12 12.98 5.80
C ARG A 84 -19.28 11.79 6.28
N LEU A 85 -19.91 10.85 7.00
CA LEU A 85 -19.26 9.63 7.45
C LEU A 85 -18.85 8.75 6.27
N ARG A 86 -19.69 8.63 5.23
CA ARG A 86 -19.37 7.89 4.00
C ARG A 86 -18.09 8.44 3.36
N VAL A 87 -18.04 9.75 3.13
CA VAL A 87 -16.87 10.43 2.53
C VAL A 87 -15.61 10.23 3.39
N LEU A 88 -15.73 10.33 4.72
CA LEU A 88 -14.61 10.09 5.62
C LEU A 88 -14.06 8.65 5.50
N LEU A 89 -14.94 7.65 5.44
CA LEU A 89 -14.55 6.24 5.33
C LEU A 89 -13.91 5.95 3.97
N GLU A 90 -14.47 6.47 2.87
CA GLU A 90 -13.86 6.38 1.54
C GLU A 90 -12.46 7.01 1.51
N ASN A 91 -12.29 8.16 2.19
CA ASN A 91 -10.98 8.80 2.31
C ASN A 91 -9.99 7.96 3.15
N GLN A 92 -10.45 7.35 4.25
CA GLN A 92 -9.62 6.45 5.08
C GLN A 92 -9.21 5.18 4.33
N ILE A 93 -10.10 4.63 3.49
CA ILE A 93 -9.79 3.49 2.62
C ILE A 93 -8.82 3.93 1.53
N THR A 94 -9.03 5.07 0.88
CA THR A 94 -8.09 5.58 -0.16
C THR A 94 -6.69 5.81 0.42
N HIS A 95 -6.59 6.32 1.64
CA HIS A 95 -5.34 6.60 2.34
C HIS A 95 -4.98 5.53 3.37
N PHE A 96 -5.34 4.26 3.11
CA PHE A 96 -5.19 3.17 4.08
C PHE A 96 -3.76 3.04 4.62
N ARG A 97 -2.74 3.42 3.85
CA ARG A 97 -1.32 3.40 4.28
C ARG A 97 -1.01 4.36 5.41
N TYR A 98 -1.67 5.51 5.42
CA TYR A 98 -1.45 6.58 6.38
C TYR A 98 -2.43 6.49 7.54
N CYS A 99 -3.68 6.12 7.26
CA CYS A 99 -4.71 5.94 8.28
C CYS A 99 -4.51 4.67 9.11
N PHE A 100 -3.92 3.62 8.52
CA PHE A 100 -3.66 2.33 9.18
C PHE A 100 -2.21 1.87 8.98
N PRO A 101 -1.23 2.60 9.55
CA PRO A 101 0.18 2.27 9.37
C PRO A 101 0.47 0.87 9.90
N PHE A 102 1.06 0.02 9.06
CA PHE A 102 1.32 -1.41 9.31
C PHE A 102 0.10 -2.18 9.85
N GLY A 103 -1.11 -1.83 9.40
CA GLY A 103 -2.35 -2.47 9.85
C GLY A 103 -2.71 -2.16 11.30
N ARG A 104 -2.13 -1.13 11.90
CA ARG A 104 -2.42 -0.70 13.27
C ARG A 104 -3.43 0.45 13.31
N PRO A 105 -4.38 0.44 14.26
CA PRO A 105 -4.65 -0.63 15.22
C PRO A 105 -5.19 -1.90 14.52
N GLU A 106 -4.89 -3.07 15.09
CA GLU A 106 -5.25 -4.35 14.49
C GLU A 106 -6.77 -4.46 14.31
N GLY A 107 -7.20 -4.81 13.08
CA GLY A 107 -8.63 -4.90 12.74
C GLY A 107 -9.33 -3.57 12.46
N ALA A 108 -8.66 -2.42 12.59
CA ALA A 108 -9.29 -1.12 12.36
C ALA A 108 -9.74 -0.90 10.90
N LEU A 109 -8.94 -1.35 9.93
CA LEU A 109 -9.34 -1.31 8.51
C LEU A 109 -10.55 -2.22 8.24
N LYS A 110 -10.59 -3.41 8.83
CA LYS A 110 -11.75 -4.32 8.74
C LYS A 110 -13.01 -3.70 9.35
N ALA A 111 -12.88 -3.03 10.49
CA ALA A 111 -13.97 -2.27 11.10
C ALA A 111 -14.42 -1.11 10.18
N THR A 112 -13.48 -0.38 9.58
CA THR A 112 -13.78 0.71 8.64
C THR A 112 -14.58 0.22 7.44
N LEU A 113 -14.20 -0.92 6.85
CA LEU A 113 -14.92 -1.57 5.75
C LEU A 113 -16.33 -2.04 6.19
N SER A 114 -16.45 -2.66 7.36
CA SER A 114 -17.74 -3.06 7.91
C SER A 114 -18.65 -1.86 8.24
N LEU A 115 -18.08 -0.71 8.64
CA LEU A 115 -18.84 0.52 8.86
C LEU A 115 -19.33 1.09 7.54
N LEU A 116 -18.48 1.09 6.51
CA LEU A 116 -18.87 1.54 5.17
C LEU A 116 -20.04 0.72 4.64
N GLU A 117 -20.01 -0.61 4.76
CA GLU A 117 -21.13 -1.48 4.40
C GLU A 117 -22.44 -1.06 5.08
N ARG A 118 -22.39 -0.78 6.39
CA ARG A 118 -23.56 -0.32 7.15
C ARG A 118 -24.03 1.07 6.76
N VAL A 119 -23.11 1.98 6.45
CA VAL A 119 -23.42 3.34 6.00
C VAL A 119 -24.10 3.32 4.63
N LEU A 120 -23.74 2.38 3.76
CA LEU A 120 -24.37 2.21 2.45
C LEU A 120 -25.78 1.59 2.52
N MET A 121 -26.18 1.01 3.67
CA MET A 121 -27.52 0.44 3.83
C MET A 121 -28.61 1.53 3.73
N LYS A 122 -29.67 1.22 2.97
CA LYS A 122 -30.85 2.11 2.83
C LYS A 122 -31.75 2.07 4.06
N ASP A 123 -31.81 0.92 4.71
CA ASP A 123 -32.51 0.66 5.96
C ASP A 123 -31.75 -0.43 6.75
N ILE A 124 -32.22 -0.85 7.92
CA ILE A 124 -31.50 -1.83 8.77
C ILE A 124 -31.68 -3.28 8.34
N VAL A 125 -32.74 -3.56 7.58
CA VAL A 125 -33.20 -4.93 7.27
C VAL A 125 -32.73 -5.36 5.88
N THR A 126 -32.52 -4.41 4.98
CA THR A 126 -32.10 -4.63 3.61
C THR A 126 -30.58 -4.50 3.52
N PRO A 127 -29.84 -5.63 3.46
CA PRO A 127 -28.39 -5.58 3.25
C PRO A 127 -28.09 -4.98 1.88
N VAL A 128 -26.98 -4.22 1.81
CA VAL A 128 -26.49 -3.67 0.54
C VAL A 128 -26.03 -4.83 -0.35
N PRO A 129 -26.37 -4.83 -1.66
CA PRO A 129 -25.79 -5.78 -2.60
C PRO A 129 -24.26 -5.72 -2.55
N GLN A 130 -23.61 -6.89 -2.48
CA GLN A 130 -22.15 -6.96 -2.37
C GLN A 130 -21.43 -6.24 -3.52
N GLU A 131 -22.02 -6.23 -4.72
CA GLU A 131 -21.48 -5.51 -5.88
C GLU A 131 -21.48 -3.99 -5.71
N GLU A 132 -22.45 -3.41 -4.99
CA GLU A 132 -22.46 -1.96 -4.74
C GLU A 132 -21.32 -1.57 -3.80
N VAL A 133 -21.13 -2.33 -2.70
CA VAL A 133 -20.01 -2.14 -1.77
C VAL A 133 -18.68 -2.32 -2.50
N LYS A 134 -18.56 -3.39 -3.28
CA LYS A 134 -17.37 -3.71 -4.08
C LYS A 134 -17.03 -2.60 -5.06
N THR A 135 -18.03 -1.98 -5.69
CA THR A 135 -17.85 -0.85 -6.61
C THR A 135 -17.27 0.37 -5.90
N VAL A 136 -17.74 0.69 -4.70
CA VAL A 136 -17.20 1.80 -3.90
C VAL A 136 -15.75 1.52 -3.48
N ILE A 137 -15.47 0.30 -2.98
CA ILE A 137 -14.13 -0.08 -2.55
C ILE A 137 -13.15 -0.09 -3.72
N ARG A 138 -13.56 -0.61 -4.89
CA ARG A 138 -12.76 -0.60 -6.12
C ARG A 138 -12.29 0.81 -6.47
N LYS A 139 -13.20 1.78 -6.52
CA LYS A 139 -12.85 3.18 -6.77
C LYS A 139 -11.86 3.75 -5.74
N CYS A 140 -12.06 3.43 -4.47
CA CYS A 140 -11.13 3.85 -3.41
C CYS A 140 -9.73 3.23 -3.61
N LEU A 141 -9.65 1.96 -4.03
CA LEU A 141 -8.38 1.26 -4.25
C LEU A 141 -7.67 1.69 -5.53
N GLU A 142 -8.40 1.99 -6.61
CA GLU A 142 -7.85 2.61 -7.82
C GLU A 142 -7.20 3.96 -7.47
N GLN A 143 -7.92 4.80 -6.72
CA GLN A 143 -7.38 6.08 -6.27
C GLN A 143 -6.22 5.90 -5.28
N ALA A 144 -6.28 4.89 -4.41
CA ALA A 144 -5.20 4.56 -3.49
C ALA A 144 -3.93 4.17 -4.25
N ALA A 145 -4.03 3.44 -5.37
CA ALA A 145 -2.87 3.04 -6.18
C ALA A 145 -2.15 4.28 -6.71
N LEU A 146 -2.90 5.25 -7.25
CA LEU A 146 -2.37 6.52 -7.75
C LEU A 146 -1.68 7.33 -6.65
N VAL A 147 -2.33 7.49 -5.49
CA VAL A 147 -1.77 8.24 -4.35
C VAL A 147 -0.52 7.56 -3.82
N ASN A 148 -0.55 6.23 -3.67
CA ASN A 148 0.59 5.46 -3.18
C ASN A 148 1.77 5.55 -4.14
N TYR A 149 1.53 5.40 -5.44
CA TYR A 149 2.55 5.49 -6.47
C TYR A 149 3.18 6.88 -6.52
N SER A 150 2.35 7.93 -6.62
CA SER A 150 2.84 9.32 -6.69
C SER A 150 3.70 9.70 -5.49
N ARG A 151 3.29 9.29 -4.28
CA ARG A 151 4.08 9.52 -3.06
C ARG A 151 5.38 8.72 -3.07
N LEU A 152 5.34 7.46 -3.49
CA LEU A 152 6.54 6.63 -3.56
C LEU A 152 7.54 7.12 -4.61
N SER A 153 7.08 7.57 -5.78
CA SER A 153 7.94 8.13 -6.81
C SER A 153 8.57 9.46 -6.37
N GLU A 154 7.85 10.29 -5.60
CA GLU A 154 8.43 11.45 -4.90
C GLU A 154 9.54 11.05 -3.93
N TYR A 155 9.33 10.03 -3.08
CA TYR A 155 10.35 9.56 -2.14
C TYR A 155 11.53 8.83 -2.82
N ALA A 156 11.28 8.09 -3.90
CA ALA A 156 12.31 7.34 -4.62
C ALA A 156 13.35 8.26 -5.29
N LYS A 157 12.97 9.50 -5.64
CA LYS A 157 13.91 10.54 -6.08
C LYS A 157 14.92 10.96 -4.99
N ILE A 158 14.64 10.61 -3.74
CA ILE A 158 15.43 11.00 -2.56
C ILE A 158 16.20 9.79 -1.98
N GLU A 159 15.58 8.59 -1.90
CA GLU A 159 16.21 7.36 -1.37
C GLU A 159 15.85 6.10 -2.17
N ALA A 160 16.85 5.31 -2.58
CA ALA A 160 16.71 4.16 -3.51
C ALA A 160 16.14 2.85 -2.90
N THR A 161 15.63 2.86 -1.67
CA THR A 161 15.19 1.65 -0.92
C THR A 161 13.66 1.44 -0.86
N THR A 162 12.88 2.25 -1.58
CA THR A 162 11.43 2.44 -1.36
C THR A 162 10.55 1.29 -1.85
N LEU A 163 10.90 0.60 -2.93
CA LEU A 163 10.09 -0.49 -3.50
C LEU A 163 9.95 -1.70 -2.57
N ILE A 164 11.03 -2.06 -1.86
CA ILE A 164 11.02 -3.19 -0.91
C ILE A 164 10.06 -2.90 0.26
N THR A 165 10.01 -1.65 0.73
CA THR A 165 9.09 -1.25 1.80
C THR A 165 7.63 -1.31 1.37
N TYR A 166 7.34 -0.98 0.10
CA TYR A 166 5.98 -1.07 -0.44
C TYR A 166 5.50 -2.52 -0.55
N LEU A 167 6.34 -3.41 -1.08
CA LEU A 167 6.03 -4.85 -1.20
C LEU A 167 5.80 -5.50 0.17
N SER A 168 6.63 -5.15 1.16
CA SER A 168 6.46 -5.62 2.54
C SER A 168 5.13 -5.16 3.15
N PHE A 169 4.74 -3.90 2.90
CA PHE A 169 3.49 -3.33 3.39
C PHE A 169 2.26 -3.93 2.70
N PHE A 170 2.31 -4.12 1.38
CA PHE A 170 1.25 -4.71 0.57
C PHE A 170 0.87 -6.12 1.08
N CYS A 171 1.87 -6.94 1.44
CA CYS A 171 1.66 -8.27 2.00
C CYS A 171 0.89 -8.26 3.35
N HIS A 172 1.04 -7.20 4.15
CA HIS A 172 0.31 -7.10 5.42
C HIS A 172 -1.15 -6.70 5.21
N ILE A 173 -1.42 -5.78 4.27
CA ILE A 173 -2.77 -5.25 4.04
C ILE A 173 -3.64 -6.18 3.22
N SER A 174 -3.08 -7.00 2.34
CA SER A 174 -3.84 -8.03 1.63
C SER A 174 -4.62 -8.96 2.57
N LYS A 175 -4.16 -9.15 3.82
CA LYS A 175 -4.89 -9.89 4.86
C LYS A 175 -6.21 -9.22 5.28
N ALA A 176 -6.26 -7.89 5.32
CA ALA A 176 -7.48 -7.15 5.66
C ALA A 176 -8.54 -7.22 4.55
N PHE A 177 -8.09 -7.41 3.30
CA PHE A 177 -8.92 -7.59 2.10
C PHE A 177 -9.05 -9.05 1.68
N ALA A 178 -8.86 -10.02 2.58
CA ALA A 178 -8.89 -11.44 2.23
C ALA A 178 -10.20 -11.91 1.55
N TRP A 179 -11.28 -11.16 1.73
CA TRP A 179 -12.61 -11.41 1.18
C TRP A 179 -12.81 -10.76 -0.20
N TRP A 180 -11.92 -9.85 -0.59
CA TRP A 180 -11.86 -9.13 -1.88
C TRP A 180 -10.44 -9.19 -2.46
N SER A 181 -9.89 -10.40 -2.54
CA SER A 181 -8.53 -10.63 -3.05
C SER A 181 -8.37 -10.17 -4.51
N ASP A 182 -9.44 -10.22 -5.29
CA ASP A 182 -9.52 -9.71 -6.66
C ASP A 182 -9.34 -8.19 -6.73
N LEU A 183 -9.98 -7.42 -5.84
CA LEU A 183 -9.79 -5.97 -5.79
C LEU A 183 -8.35 -5.57 -5.43
N MET A 184 -7.68 -6.35 -4.57
CA MET A 184 -6.28 -6.12 -4.25
C MET A 184 -5.33 -6.48 -5.40
N MET A 185 -5.71 -7.46 -6.22
CA MET A 185 -4.99 -7.78 -7.46
C MET A 185 -5.09 -6.62 -8.44
N GLU A 186 -6.30 -6.08 -8.66
CA GLU A 186 -6.51 -4.89 -9.51
C GLU A 186 -5.75 -3.67 -8.99
N HIS A 187 -5.71 -3.44 -7.66
CA HIS A 187 -4.89 -2.40 -7.06
C HIS A 187 -3.39 -2.58 -7.38
N ALA A 188 -2.89 -3.81 -7.29
CA ALA A 188 -1.50 -4.12 -7.61
C ALA A 188 -1.19 -3.95 -9.10
N GLU A 189 -2.09 -4.39 -9.98
CA GLU A 189 -1.97 -4.19 -11.43
C GLU A 189 -1.96 -2.72 -11.80
N THR A 190 -2.84 -1.92 -11.19
CA THR A 190 -2.88 -0.46 -11.38
C THR A 190 -1.58 0.19 -10.91
N PHE A 191 -1.04 -0.24 -9.77
CA PHE A 191 0.24 0.27 -9.29
C PHE A 191 1.40 -0.12 -10.22
N LEU A 192 1.45 -1.37 -10.68
CA LEU A 192 2.50 -1.89 -11.54
C LEU A 192 2.44 -1.28 -12.94
N SER A 193 1.25 -0.96 -13.47
CA SER A 193 1.13 -0.28 -14.76
C SER A 193 1.68 1.15 -14.70
N LEU A 194 1.41 1.89 -13.62
CA LEU A 194 2.01 3.20 -13.38
C LEU A 194 3.54 3.12 -13.27
N PHE A 195 4.02 2.11 -12.52
CA PHE A 195 5.45 1.87 -12.37
C PHE A 195 6.11 1.48 -13.70
N ALA A 196 5.48 0.63 -14.51
CA ALA A 196 6.00 0.20 -15.81
C ALA A 196 6.17 1.39 -16.75
N VAL A 197 5.16 2.28 -16.84
CA VAL A 197 5.25 3.48 -17.70
C VAL A 197 6.43 4.37 -17.32
N ASP A 198 6.64 4.64 -16.03
CA ASP A 198 7.76 5.47 -15.59
C ASP A 198 9.11 4.75 -15.72
N MET A 199 9.15 3.42 -15.54
CA MET A 199 10.35 2.62 -15.75
C MET A 199 10.74 2.55 -17.21
N ASP A 200 9.79 2.35 -18.13
CA ASP A 200 10.03 2.36 -19.57
C ASP A 200 10.60 3.72 -19.99
N ALA A 201 10.01 4.82 -19.53
CA ALA A 201 10.53 6.16 -19.77
C ALA A 201 11.95 6.37 -19.18
N ALA A 202 12.24 5.81 -18.01
CA ALA A 202 13.57 5.88 -17.40
C ALA A 202 14.60 5.04 -18.18
N LEU A 203 14.19 3.89 -18.71
CA LEU A 203 15.02 2.99 -19.50
C LEU A 203 15.28 3.53 -20.91
N GLU A 204 14.33 4.24 -21.53
CA GLU A 204 14.51 4.89 -22.85
C GLU A 204 15.64 5.95 -22.85
N VAL A 205 15.90 6.58 -21.70
CA VAL A 205 16.99 7.55 -21.53
C VAL A 205 18.34 6.85 -21.33
N GLN A 206 18.35 5.58 -20.95
CA GLN A 206 19.59 4.83 -20.75
C GLN A 206 20.14 4.34 -22.10
N PRO A 207 21.47 4.39 -22.30
CA PRO A 207 22.08 3.76 -23.46
C PRO A 207 21.73 2.26 -23.50
N PRO A 208 21.34 1.70 -24.67
CA PRO A 208 21.28 0.26 -24.84
C PRO A 208 22.67 -0.29 -24.51
N ASP A 209 22.73 -1.20 -23.54
CA ASP A 209 23.95 -1.87 -23.04
C ASP A 209 24.78 -1.19 -21.95
N SER A 210 24.28 -0.13 -21.30
CA SER A 210 24.96 0.54 -20.18
C SER A 210 25.51 -0.43 -19.12
N TYR A 211 24.77 -1.50 -18.77
CA TYR A 211 25.22 -2.47 -17.77
C TYR A 211 26.42 -3.31 -18.24
N VAL A 212 26.42 -3.80 -19.48
CA VAL A 212 27.53 -4.61 -20.02
C VAL A 212 28.78 -3.74 -20.16
N ASP A 213 28.62 -2.52 -20.66
CA ASP A 213 29.74 -1.59 -20.86
C ASP A 213 30.34 -1.12 -19.51
N LEU A 214 29.49 -0.91 -18.48
CA LEU A 214 29.95 -0.61 -17.12
C LEU A 214 30.66 -1.81 -16.48
N MET A 215 30.15 -3.02 -16.66
CA MET A 215 30.82 -4.24 -16.19
C MET A 215 32.17 -4.42 -16.88
N GLU A 216 32.22 -4.26 -18.20
CA GLU A 216 33.44 -4.35 -19.00
C GLU A 216 34.50 -3.37 -18.49
N SER A 217 34.11 -2.09 -18.35
CA SER A 217 34.97 -1.03 -17.85
C SER A 217 35.49 -1.31 -16.43
N SER A 218 34.63 -1.84 -15.55
CA SER A 218 34.98 -2.17 -14.16
C SER A 218 36.00 -3.31 -14.08
N ILE A 219 35.78 -4.39 -14.84
CA ILE A 219 36.70 -5.53 -14.86
C ILE A 219 38.02 -5.12 -15.52
N ALA A 220 37.99 -4.38 -16.63
CA ALA A 220 39.20 -3.88 -17.29
C ALA A 220 40.05 -2.99 -16.36
N GLN A 221 39.42 -2.08 -15.61
CA GLN A 221 40.12 -1.29 -14.59
C GLN A 221 40.68 -2.14 -13.45
N SER A 222 39.95 -3.16 -13.02
CA SER A 222 40.42 -4.10 -11.99
C SER A 222 41.63 -4.89 -12.47
N ILE A 223 41.63 -5.35 -13.71
CA ILE A 223 42.76 -6.07 -14.33
C ILE A 223 43.98 -5.16 -14.40
N HIS A 224 43.82 -3.93 -14.91
CA HIS A 224 44.92 -2.99 -15.07
C HIS A 224 45.60 -2.68 -13.73
N ARG A 225 44.81 -2.37 -12.70
CA ARG A 225 45.32 -2.14 -11.33
C ARG A 225 45.89 -3.40 -10.67
N GLY A 226 45.36 -4.57 -11.00
CA GLY A 226 45.84 -5.86 -10.51
C GLY A 226 47.26 -6.13 -11.01
N PHE A 227 47.47 -6.05 -12.32
CA PHE A 227 48.79 -6.27 -12.92
C PHE A 227 49.83 -5.21 -12.53
N GLU A 228 49.44 -3.95 -12.31
CA GLU A 228 50.35 -2.93 -11.74
C GLU A 228 50.89 -3.29 -10.35
N ARG A 229 50.14 -4.08 -9.59
CA ARG A 229 50.45 -4.43 -8.19
C ARG A 229 50.83 -5.90 -8.01
N GLU A 230 50.98 -6.64 -9.10
CA GLU A 230 51.17 -8.09 -9.06
C GLU A 230 52.57 -8.46 -8.56
N SER A 231 52.64 -9.42 -7.64
CA SER A 231 53.91 -9.94 -7.08
C SER A 231 54.59 -10.98 -7.97
N TRP A 232 53.88 -11.49 -9.00
CA TRP A 232 54.30 -12.57 -9.91
C TRP A 232 54.66 -13.87 -9.19
N GLU A 233 54.15 -14.06 -7.99
CA GLU A 233 54.25 -15.33 -7.29
C GLU A 233 53.21 -16.29 -7.88
N PRO A 234 53.60 -17.55 -8.18
CA PRO A 234 52.67 -18.52 -8.74
C PRO A 234 51.59 -18.86 -7.71
N VAL A 235 50.36 -18.58 -8.08
CA VAL A 235 49.15 -19.01 -7.35
C VAL A 235 48.47 -20.05 -8.24
N ASN A 236 48.45 -21.31 -7.81
CA ASN A 236 47.99 -22.45 -8.61
C ASN A 236 48.71 -22.55 -9.98
N ASN A 237 47.97 -22.49 -11.08
CA ASN A 237 48.48 -22.56 -12.46
C ASN A 237 48.69 -21.16 -13.09
N GLY A 238 48.57 -20.08 -12.32
CA GLY A 238 48.65 -18.69 -12.80
C GLY A 238 49.24 -17.72 -11.78
N SER A 239 48.86 -16.44 -11.90
CA SER A 239 49.13 -15.37 -10.93
C SER A 239 47.88 -15.03 -10.12
N GLY A 240 48.04 -14.30 -9.00
CA GLY A 240 46.91 -13.89 -8.16
C GLY A 240 45.87 -13.08 -8.93
N THR A 241 46.31 -12.13 -9.76
CA THR A 241 45.41 -11.36 -10.64
C THR A 241 44.71 -12.23 -11.70
N SER A 242 45.36 -13.26 -12.24
CA SER A 242 44.72 -14.12 -13.25
C SER A 242 43.60 -14.99 -12.66
N GLU A 243 43.78 -15.52 -11.44
CA GLU A 243 42.75 -16.29 -10.73
C GLU A 243 41.56 -15.40 -10.35
N ASP A 244 41.81 -14.17 -9.88
CA ASP A 244 40.76 -13.19 -9.57
C ASP A 244 39.95 -12.79 -10.82
N LEU A 245 40.61 -12.65 -11.98
CA LEU A 245 39.93 -12.42 -13.26
C LEU A 245 38.98 -13.56 -13.62
N PHE A 246 39.45 -14.81 -13.60
CA PHE A 246 38.60 -15.97 -13.92
C PHE A 246 37.43 -16.10 -12.96
N TRP A 247 37.66 -15.86 -11.66
CA TRP A 247 36.60 -15.88 -10.66
C TRP A 247 35.53 -14.81 -10.91
N LYS A 248 35.92 -13.58 -11.25
CA LYS A 248 34.98 -12.49 -11.58
C LYS A 248 34.15 -12.81 -12.83
N LEU A 249 34.78 -13.35 -13.87
CA LEU A 249 34.10 -13.73 -15.11
C LEU A 249 33.10 -14.88 -14.86
N ASP A 250 33.47 -15.89 -14.07
CA ASP A 250 32.59 -17.02 -13.72
C ASP A 250 31.40 -16.57 -12.84
N ALA A 251 31.64 -15.68 -11.88
CA ALA A 251 30.59 -15.11 -11.04
C ALA A 251 29.57 -14.31 -11.87
N LEU A 252 30.05 -13.51 -12.84
CA LEU A 252 29.19 -12.76 -13.74
C LEU A 252 28.40 -13.65 -14.70
N GLN A 253 29.04 -14.68 -15.26
CA GLN A 253 28.37 -15.64 -16.12
C GLN A 253 27.27 -16.39 -15.36
N THR A 254 27.56 -16.80 -14.12
CA THR A 254 26.59 -17.45 -13.24
C THR A 254 25.43 -16.51 -12.90
N PHE A 255 25.72 -15.25 -12.56
CA PHE A 255 24.67 -14.25 -12.30
C PHE A 255 23.74 -14.04 -13.49
N ILE A 256 24.27 -13.90 -14.71
CA ILE A 256 23.44 -13.72 -15.91
C ILE A 256 22.63 -14.97 -16.22
N ARG A 257 23.19 -16.16 -16.00
CA ARG A 257 22.47 -17.43 -16.19
C ARG A 257 21.32 -17.61 -15.20
N ASP A 258 21.51 -17.16 -13.96
CA ASP A 258 20.53 -17.34 -12.89
C ASP A 258 19.38 -16.30 -12.94
N LEU A 259 19.54 -15.23 -13.72
CA LEU A 259 18.47 -14.31 -14.05
C LEU A 259 17.44 -15.03 -14.95
N HIS A 260 16.20 -15.10 -14.48
CA HIS A 260 15.11 -15.75 -15.21
C HIS A 260 14.58 -14.79 -16.29
N TRP A 261 15.30 -14.69 -17.41
CA TRP A 261 14.98 -13.75 -18.49
C TRP A 261 13.61 -14.09 -19.13
N PRO A 262 12.70 -13.11 -19.27
CA PRO A 262 11.42 -13.31 -19.94
C PRO A 262 11.59 -13.57 -21.44
N GLU A 263 12.65 -13.04 -22.06
CA GLU A 263 13.03 -13.27 -23.45
C GLU A 263 14.31 -14.10 -23.53
N GLU A 264 14.20 -15.39 -23.89
CA GLU A 264 15.36 -16.27 -23.99
C GLU A 264 16.39 -15.81 -25.03
N GLU A 265 15.95 -15.17 -26.13
CA GLU A 265 16.85 -14.67 -27.18
C GLU A 265 17.76 -13.55 -26.66
N PHE A 266 17.21 -12.64 -25.84
CA PHE A 266 17.98 -11.59 -25.19
C PHE A 266 19.00 -12.16 -24.19
N GLY A 267 18.59 -13.16 -23.39
CA GLY A 267 19.49 -13.87 -22.48
C GLY A 267 20.65 -14.55 -23.22
N LYS A 268 20.37 -15.22 -24.35
CA LYS A 268 21.40 -15.83 -25.21
C LYS A 268 22.34 -14.79 -25.83
N HIS A 269 21.81 -13.66 -26.27
CA HIS A 269 22.62 -12.56 -26.82
C HIS A 269 23.57 -11.97 -25.76
N LEU A 270 23.08 -11.73 -24.54
CA LEU A 270 23.92 -11.30 -23.42
C LEU A 270 25.01 -12.31 -23.06
N GLU A 271 24.68 -13.60 -23.03
CA GLU A 271 25.65 -14.66 -22.77
C GLU A 271 26.76 -14.70 -23.84
N GLN A 272 26.40 -14.55 -25.12
CA GLN A 272 27.37 -14.48 -26.21
C GLN A 272 28.28 -13.25 -26.09
N ARG A 273 27.71 -12.08 -25.76
CA ARG A 273 28.48 -10.85 -25.57
C ARG A 273 29.42 -10.94 -24.38
N LEU A 274 29.00 -11.55 -23.27
CA LEU A 274 29.88 -11.80 -22.12
C LEU A 274 31.04 -12.74 -22.46
N LYS A 275 30.81 -13.76 -23.31
CA LYS A 275 31.88 -14.64 -23.81
C LYS A 275 32.89 -13.90 -24.69
N LEU A 276 32.42 -13.00 -25.56
CA LEU A 276 33.29 -12.15 -26.37
C LEU A 276 34.13 -11.22 -25.49
N MET A 277 33.49 -10.53 -24.54
CA MET A 277 34.17 -9.67 -23.56
C MET A 277 35.23 -10.44 -22.75
N ALA A 278 34.90 -11.64 -22.25
CA ALA A 278 35.83 -12.50 -21.54
C ALA A 278 37.03 -12.90 -22.41
N SER A 279 36.79 -13.22 -23.69
CA SER A 279 37.84 -13.53 -24.66
C SER A 279 38.78 -12.34 -24.88
N ASP A 280 38.23 -11.14 -25.10
CA ASP A 280 39.01 -9.92 -25.34
C ASP A 280 39.84 -9.53 -24.10
N MET A 281 39.28 -9.69 -22.90
CA MET A 281 39.99 -9.46 -21.64
C MET A 281 41.15 -10.44 -21.45
N ILE A 282 40.92 -11.73 -21.72
CA ILE A 282 41.98 -12.75 -21.62
C ILE A 282 43.07 -12.45 -22.67
N GLU A 283 42.70 -12.10 -23.91
CA GLU A 283 43.68 -11.74 -24.94
C GLU A 283 44.51 -10.51 -24.55
N SER A 284 43.89 -9.51 -23.93
CA SER A 284 44.58 -8.32 -23.42
C SER A 284 45.54 -8.62 -22.28
N CYS A 285 45.35 -9.72 -21.53
CA CYS A 285 46.25 -10.14 -20.46
C CYS A 285 47.45 -10.96 -20.97
N VAL A 286 47.34 -11.53 -22.18
CA VAL A 286 48.36 -12.39 -22.79
C VAL A 286 49.39 -11.59 -23.62
N LYS A 287 49.04 -10.36 -24.03
CA LYS A 287 49.94 -9.43 -24.73
C LYS A 287 50.84 -8.66 -23.76
#